data_AF-A0A526Z4B7-F1
#
_entry.id   AF-A0A526Z4B7-F1
#
_cell.length_a   1.000
_cell.length_b   1.000
_cell.length_c   1.000
_cell.angle_alpha   90.00
_cell.angle_beta   90.00
_cell.angle_gamma   90.00
#
_symmetry.space_group_name_H-M   'P 1'
#
loop_
_entity.id
_entity.type
_entity.pdbx_description
1 polymer ?
#
loop_
_entity_poly.entity_id
_entity_poly.type
_entity_poly.pdbx_seq_one_letter_code
_entity_poly.pdbx_strand_id
1 'polypeptide(L)'
;GGRFSQGGSTLTQQLAKNLFLTPDRTLERKVQEVLLALWLEHKHTKDQILEMYLNRVYFGSGAYGVEAASRRYFGKSARDVT
;
A
#
# COMPACT_ATOMS: atom_id res chain seq x y z
N GLY A 1 15.78 24.40 5.53
CA GLY A 1 15.96 23.07 4.93
C GLY A 1 14.61 22.43 4.73
N GLY A 2 14.11 22.42 3.49
CA GLY A 2 12.78 21.91 3.16
C GLY A 2 12.72 20.39 3.36
N ARG A 3 12.10 19.97 4.46
CA ARG A 3 11.79 18.58 4.73
C ARG A 3 10.69 18.19 3.75
N PHE A 4 11.05 17.61 2.60
CA PHE A 4 10.09 17.03 1.67
C PHE A 4 9.17 16.10 2.46
N SER A 5 7.93 16.52 2.67
CA SER A 5 6.96 15.77 3.46
C SER A 5 6.70 14.46 2.72
N GLN A 6 7.07 13.32 3.33
CA GLN A 6 6.92 11.99 2.75
C GLN A 6 5.45 11.54 2.53
N GLY A 7 4.47 12.43 2.67
CA GLY A 7 3.05 12.10 2.73
C GLY A 7 2.19 12.40 1.50
N GLY A 8 2.75 12.90 0.39
CA GLY A 8 1.92 13.33 -0.76
C GLY A 8 1.35 12.21 -1.65
N SER A 9 1.65 10.94 -1.38
CA SER A 9 1.23 9.83 -2.26
C SER A 9 -0.06 9.18 -1.77
N THR A 10 -1.01 8.95 -2.67
CA THR A 10 -2.27 8.27 -2.36
C THR A 10 -2.05 6.80 -2.00
N LEU A 11 -3.05 6.14 -1.42
CA LEU A 11 -2.99 4.71 -1.14
C LEU A 11 -2.77 3.89 -2.42
N THR A 12 -3.48 4.22 -3.50
CA THR A 12 -3.36 3.55 -4.80
C THR A 12 -1.97 3.73 -5.40
N GLN A 13 -1.38 4.92 -5.25
CA GLN A 13 -0.01 5.20 -5.65
C GLN A 13 1.01 4.39 -4.85
N GLN A 14 0.82 4.29 -3.54
CA GLN A 14 1.65 3.43 -2.69
C GLN A 14 1.53 1.95 -3.07
N LEU A 15 0.30 1.48 -3.36
CA LEU A 15 0.05 0.14 -3.87
C LEU A 15 0.76 -0.10 -5.20
N ALA A 16 0.57 0.79 -6.19
CA ALA A 16 1.19 0.69 -7.51
C ALA A 16 2.72 0.60 -7.43
N LYS A 17 3.34 1.47 -6.61
CA LYS A 17 4.78 1.45 -6.34
C LYS A 17 5.22 0.11 -5.77
N ASN A 18 4.51 -0.43 -4.78
CA ASN A 18 4.88 -1.68 -4.11
C ASN A 18 4.64 -2.93 -4.96
N LEU A 19 3.71 -2.86 -5.92
CA LEU A 19 3.37 -3.99 -6.81
C LEU A 19 4.32 -4.09 -8.01
N PHE A 20 4.68 -2.95 -8.60
CA PHE A 20 5.22 -2.93 -9.96
C PHE A 20 6.57 -2.25 -10.10
N LEU A 21 7.00 -1.44 -9.12
CA LEU A 21 8.17 -0.58 -9.27
C LEU A 21 9.26 -0.93 -8.27
N THR A 22 10.50 -0.78 -8.71
CA THR A 22 11.67 -0.89 -7.85
C THR A 22 11.79 0.35 -6.94
N PRO A 23 12.49 0.25 -5.80
CA PRO A 23 12.60 1.34 -4.82
C PRO A 23 13.37 2.58 -5.31
N ASP A 24 13.89 2.59 -6.53
CA ASP A 24 14.72 3.64 -7.12
C ASP A 24 14.03 5.02 -7.21
N ARG A 25 14.65 6.12 -6.78
CA ARG A 25 13.96 7.41 -6.63
C ARG A 25 14.14 8.33 -7.84
N THR A 26 13.53 7.99 -8.97
CA THR A 26 13.55 8.82 -10.19
C THR A 26 12.19 9.48 -10.47
N LEU A 27 12.22 10.60 -11.21
CA LEU A 27 10.99 11.29 -11.66
C LEU A 27 10.20 10.44 -12.65
N GLU A 28 10.88 9.74 -13.55
CA GLU A 28 10.27 8.79 -14.49
C GLU A 28 9.47 7.71 -13.75
N ARG A 29 10.05 7.11 -12.70
CA ARG A 29 9.34 6.16 -11.86
C ARG A 29 8.10 6.79 -11.21
N LYS A 30 8.19 8.06 -10.78
CA LYS A 30 7.02 8.74 -10.18
C LYS A 30 5.89 8.94 -11.19
N VAL A 31 6.20 9.18 -12.46
CA VAL A 31 5.18 9.24 -13.52
C VAL A 31 4.55 7.85 -13.73
N GLN A 32 5.36 6.80 -13.78
CA GLN A 32 4.85 5.43 -13.88
C GLN A 32 3.93 5.06 -12.72
N GLU A 33 4.28 5.48 -11.49
CA GLU A 33 3.44 5.28 -10.29
C GLU A 33 2.06 5.92 -10.46
N VAL A 34 1.99 7.14 -11.00
CA VAL A 34 0.73 7.84 -11.26
C VAL A 34 -0.09 7.11 -12.32
N LEU A 35 0.52 6.70 -13.45
CA LEU A 35 -0.17 5.99 -14.52
C LEU A 35 -0.72 4.63 -14.07
N LEU A 36 0.08 3.86 -13.33
CA LEU A 36 -0.33 2.58 -12.77
C LEU A 36 -1.42 2.75 -11.71
N ALA A 37 -1.36 3.80 -10.89
CA ALA A 37 -2.42 4.12 -9.96
C ALA A 37 -3.73 4.43 -10.68
N LEU A 38 -3.71 5.29 -11.71
CA LEU A 38 -4.91 5.59 -12.50
C LEU A 38 -5.49 4.34 -13.16
N TRP A 39 -4.63 3.46 -13.69
CA TRP A 39 -5.06 2.17 -14.25
C TRP A 39 -5.72 1.27 -13.18
N LEU A 40 -5.17 1.21 -11.97
CA LEU A 40 -5.78 0.48 -10.84
C LEU A 40 -7.14 1.06 -10.47
N GLU A 41 -7.28 2.38 -10.37
CA GLU A 41 -8.56 3.03 -10.04
C GLU A 41 -9.60 2.87 -11.14
N HIS A 42 -9.18 2.72 -12.40
CA HIS A 42 -10.08 2.44 -13.50
C HIS A 42 -10.59 0.99 -13.47
N LYS A 43 -9.74 0.04 -13.04
CA LYS A 43 -10.04 -1.39 -13.08
C LYS A 43 -10.70 -1.93 -11.80
N HIS A 44 -10.49 -1.25 -10.68
CA HIS A 44 -10.88 -1.72 -9.35
C HIS A 44 -11.62 -0.64 -8.57
N THR A 45 -12.58 -1.06 -7.75
CA THR A 45 -13.24 -0.16 -6.80
C THR A 45 -12.27 0.25 -5.69
N LYS A 46 -12.58 1.34 -4.98
CA LYS A 46 -11.76 1.79 -3.84
C LYS A 46 -11.64 0.74 -2.74
N ASP A 47 -12.71 -0.03 -2.50
CA ASP A 47 -12.70 -1.13 -1.53
C ASP A 47 -11.77 -2.26 -1.95
N GLN A 48 -11.78 -2.65 -3.23
CA GLN A 48 -10.85 -3.66 -3.77
C GLN A 48 -9.40 -3.17 -3.68
N ILE A 49 -9.14 -1.90 -3.95
CA ILE A 49 -7.80 -1.30 -3.83
C ILE A 49 -7.33 -1.33 -2.37
N LEU A 50 -8.22 -0.97 -1.44
CA LEU A 50 -7.93 -1.00 -0.01
C LEU A 50 -7.65 -2.44 0.46
N GLU A 51 -8.45 -3.41 0.02
CA GLU A 51 -8.24 -4.82 0.33
C GLU A 51 -6.88 -5.32 -0.18
N MET A 52 -6.56 -5.05 -1.46
CA MET A 52 -5.26 -5.40 -2.05
C MET A 52 -4.09 -4.76 -1.28
N TYR A 53 -4.25 -3.51 -0.84
CA TYR A 53 -3.25 -2.83 -0.03
C TYR A 53 -3.08 -3.47 1.35
N LEU A 54 -4.17 -3.68 2.09
CA LEU A 54 -4.17 -4.23 3.43
C LEU A 54 -3.63 -5.66 3.47
N ASN A 55 -3.83 -6.45 2.41
CA ASN A 55 -3.30 -7.80 2.31
C ASN A 55 -1.79 -7.86 2.04
N ARG A 56 -1.15 -6.74 1.69
CA ARG A 56 0.25 -6.74 1.26
C ARG A 56 1.17 -5.84 2.07
N VAL A 57 0.64 -4.79 2.68
CA VAL A 57 1.44 -3.86 3.48
C VAL A 57 2.13 -4.59 4.64
N TYR A 58 3.37 -4.19 4.92
CA TYR A 58 4.12 -4.66 6.07
C TYR A 58 3.64 -3.94 7.33
N PHE A 59 3.16 -4.69 8.31
CA PHE A 59 2.66 -4.16 9.58
C PHE A 59 3.71 -4.19 10.70
N GLY A 60 4.93 -4.63 10.42
CA GLY A 60 5.97 -4.80 11.45
C GLY A 60 6.10 -6.24 11.93
N SER A 61 7.19 -6.53 12.65
CA SER A 61 7.44 -7.83 13.28
C SER A 61 7.33 -9.05 12.36
N GLY A 62 7.66 -8.92 11.08
CA GLY A 62 7.53 -10.00 10.08
C GLY A 62 6.10 -10.25 9.58
N ALA A 63 5.10 -9.48 10.03
CA ALA A 63 3.72 -9.60 9.58
C ALA A 63 3.48 -8.80 8.30
N TYR A 64 3.20 -9.52 7.21
CA TYR A 64 2.73 -8.95 5.94
C TYR A 64 1.26 -9.28 5.77
N GLY A 65 0.45 -8.24 5.53
CA GLY A 65 -0.99 -8.39 5.43
C GLY A 65 -1.72 -8.29 6.78
N VAL A 66 -2.95 -7.77 6.71
CA VAL A 66 -3.75 -7.43 7.89
C VAL A 66 -4.13 -8.64 8.75
N GLU A 67 -4.37 -9.81 8.14
CA GLU A 67 -4.68 -11.04 8.90
C GLU A 67 -3.46 -11.52 9.71
N ALA A 68 -2.28 -11.57 9.08
CA ALA A 68 -1.05 -11.95 9.77
C ALA A 68 -0.73 -10.96 10.90
N ALA A 69 -0.93 -9.66 10.66
CA ALA A 69 -0.77 -8.63 11.67
C ALA A 69 -1.75 -8.83 12.84
N SER A 70 -3.03 -9.04 12.53
CA SER A 70 -4.07 -9.27 13.53
C SER A 70 -3.75 -10.45 14.44
N ARG A 71 -3.36 -11.59 13.85
CA ARG A 71 -2.95 -12.78 14.60
C ARG A 71 -1.73 -12.50 15.47
N ARG A 72 -0.77 -11.74 14.96
CA ARG A 72 0.48 -11.46 15.67
C ARG A 72 0.33 -10.48 16.82
N TYR A 73 -0.46 -9.43 16.65
CA TYR A 73 -0.60 -8.36 17.65
C TYR A 73 -1.78 -8.57 18.60
N PHE A 74 -2.86 -9.20 18.15
CA PHE A 74 -4.10 -9.34 18.92
C PHE A 74 -4.51 -10.79 19.19
N GLY A 75 -3.85 -11.77 18.54
CA GLY A 75 -4.24 -13.19 18.65
C GLY A 75 -5.58 -13.53 18.00
N LYS A 76 -6.17 -12.59 17.25
CA LYS A 76 -7.52 -12.69 16.66
C LYS A 76 -7.47 -12.67 15.13
N SER A 77 -8.53 -13.09 14.46
CA SER A 77 -8.68 -12.81 13.02
C SER A 77 -8.87 -11.32 12.81
N ALA A 78 -8.43 -10.79 11.66
CA ALA A 78 -8.60 -9.37 11.31
C ALA A 78 -10.06 -8.92 11.36
N ARG A 79 -11.02 -9.83 11.17
CA ARG A 79 -12.46 -9.56 11.25
C ARG A 79 -12.96 -9.36 12.68
N ASP A 80 -12.20 -9.83 13.67
CA ASP A 80 -12.57 -9.85 15.09
C ASP A 80 -11.76 -8.84 15.93
N VAL A 81 -10.94 -8.01 15.28
CA VAL A 81 -10.24 -6.89 15.94
C VAL A 81 -11.23 -5.76 16.17
N THR A 82 -11.18 -5.16 17.36
CA THR A 82 -12.08 -4.09 17.81
C THR A 82 -11.28 -2.84 18.07
#